data_AF-A0A8R1EFT4-F1
#
_entry.id   AF-A0A8R1EFT4-F1
#
_cell.length_a   1.000
_cell.length_b   1.000
_cell.length_c   1.000
_cell.angle_alpha   90.00
_cell.angle_beta   90.00
_cell.angle_gamma   90.00
#
_symmetry.space_group_name_H-M   'P 1'
#
loop_
_entity.id
_entity.type
_entity.pdbx_description
1 polymer ?
#
loop_
_entity_poly.entity_id
_entity_poly.type
_entity_poly.pdbx_seq_one_letter_code
_entity_poly.pdbx_strand_id
1 'polypeptide(L)'
;MVSVWIEFSQFTENSKRLQRKLSPTQISECALLLTRIGEHQKAYEMLDLLLDESASSGEEATVHPRGFARQWAMAELFEDALRRKDTYGAATCLHIMSLTANRAKLEPLANRILERCNVNPEQAKIIQGFIRLRPQ
;
A
#
# COMPACT_ATOMS: atom_id res chain seq x y z
N MET A 1 0.46 -15.69 8.10
CA MET A 1 1.70 -14.95 8.43
C MET A 1 1.42 -13.47 8.66
N VAL A 2 0.69 -12.76 7.77
CA VAL A 2 0.18 -11.40 8.07
C VAL A 2 -0.70 -11.39 9.32
N SER A 3 -1.58 -12.40 9.47
CA SER A 3 -2.33 -12.65 10.70
C SER A 3 -1.45 -12.71 11.94
N VAL A 4 -0.30 -13.42 11.88
CA VAL A 4 0.65 -13.53 13.01
C VAL A 4 1.27 -12.18 13.34
N TRP A 5 1.59 -11.33 12.35
CA TRP A 5 2.14 -10.00 12.61
C TRP A 5 1.09 -9.04 13.17
N ILE A 6 -0.15 -9.13 12.68
CA ILE A 6 -1.30 -8.38 13.21
C ILE A 6 -1.61 -8.85 14.64
N GLU A 7 -1.74 -10.16 14.85
CA GLU A 7 -1.95 -10.79 16.15
C GLU A 7 -0.82 -10.43 17.11
N PHE A 8 0.45 -10.49 16.68
CA PHE A 8 1.60 -10.07 17.50
C PHE A 8 1.54 -8.58 17.86
N SER A 9 1.06 -7.73 16.94
CA SER A 9 0.79 -6.33 17.25
C SER A 9 -0.40 -6.15 18.21
N GLN A 10 -1.33 -7.08 18.30
CA GLN A 10 -2.52 -7.02 19.16
C GLN A 10 -2.35 -7.74 20.51
N PHE A 11 -1.39 -8.67 20.62
CA PHE A 11 -1.20 -9.60 21.75
C PHE A 11 -0.80 -8.95 23.08
N THR A 12 -0.62 -7.62 23.14
CA THR A 12 -0.22 -6.92 24.37
C THR A 12 -1.43 -6.55 25.24
N GLU A 13 -2.38 -7.48 25.48
CA GLU A 13 -3.59 -7.23 26.29
C GLU A 13 -3.27 -6.74 27.72
N ASN A 14 -2.21 -7.26 28.34
CA ASN A 14 -1.76 -6.84 29.68
C ASN A 14 -0.77 -5.66 29.65
N SER A 15 -0.44 -5.13 28.48
CA SER A 15 0.59 -4.10 28.30
C SER A 15 0.23 -3.19 27.13
N LYS A 16 -0.96 -2.57 27.17
CA LYS A 16 -1.40 -1.59 26.16
C LYS A 16 -0.36 -0.48 25.87
N ARG A 17 0.53 -0.17 26.83
CA ARG A 17 1.68 0.75 26.65
C ARG A 17 2.82 0.22 25.77
N LEU A 18 2.90 -1.08 25.51
CA LEU A 18 3.96 -1.77 24.75
C LEU A 18 3.50 -2.26 23.37
N GLN A 19 2.27 -1.96 22.95
CA GLN A 19 1.75 -2.36 21.64
C GLN A 19 2.66 -1.80 20.54
N ARG A 20 3.48 -2.66 19.92
CA ARG A 20 4.46 -2.23 18.92
C ARG A 20 3.78 -2.07 17.58
N LYS A 21 3.34 -0.85 17.30
CA LYS A 21 2.73 -0.49 16.02
C LYS A 21 3.73 -0.65 14.87
N LEU A 22 3.26 -1.18 13.75
CA LEU A 22 4.06 -1.28 12.54
C LEU A 22 4.20 0.10 11.89
N SER A 23 5.42 0.52 11.61
CA SER A 23 5.65 1.75 10.85
C SER A 23 5.32 1.54 9.35
N PRO A 24 4.89 2.58 8.63
CA PRO A 24 4.68 2.48 7.18
C PRO A 24 5.90 1.95 6.39
N THR A 25 7.11 2.28 6.86
CA THR A 25 8.36 1.71 6.36
C THR A 25 8.39 0.20 6.47
N GLN A 26 8.18 -0.34 7.68
CA GLN A 26 8.19 -1.79 7.93
C GLN A 26 7.14 -2.50 7.09
N ILE A 27 5.94 -1.91 6.96
CA ILE A 27 4.85 -2.46 6.16
C ILE A 27 5.27 -2.59 4.69
N SER A 28 5.84 -1.53 4.10
CA SER A 28 6.28 -1.56 2.69
C SER A 28 7.44 -2.52 2.43
N GLU A 29 8.41 -2.62 3.36
CA GLU A 29 9.55 -3.55 3.25
C GLU A 29 9.08 -5.00 3.41
N CYS A 30 8.20 -5.28 4.38
CA CYS A 30 7.62 -6.60 4.56
C CYS A 30 6.72 -7.02 3.40
N ALA A 31 5.91 -6.11 2.84
CA ALA A 31 5.11 -6.38 1.65
C ALA A 31 6.00 -6.79 0.48
N LEU A 32 7.12 -6.10 0.25
CA LEU A 32 8.08 -6.49 -0.78
C LEU A 32 8.68 -7.87 -0.52
N LEU A 33 9.08 -8.20 0.72
CA LEU A 33 9.57 -9.54 1.05
C LEU A 33 8.51 -10.62 0.78
N LEU A 34 7.24 -10.35 1.10
CA LEU A 34 6.12 -11.25 0.82
C LEU A 34 5.97 -11.50 -0.69
N THR A 35 6.10 -10.48 -1.54
CA THR A 35 6.07 -10.71 -3.00
C THR A 35 7.26 -11.55 -3.48
N ARG A 36 8.44 -11.41 -2.88
CA ARG A 36 9.63 -12.21 -3.25
C ARG A 36 9.48 -13.70 -2.92
N ILE A 37 8.67 -14.06 -1.94
CA ILE A 37 8.36 -15.47 -1.61
C ILE A 37 7.06 -15.98 -2.26
N GLY A 38 6.45 -15.21 -3.18
CA GLY A 38 5.24 -15.58 -3.91
C GLY A 38 3.92 -15.31 -3.15
N GLU A 39 3.98 -14.73 -1.96
CA GLU A 39 2.83 -14.41 -1.11
C GLU A 39 2.21 -13.06 -1.49
N HIS A 40 1.83 -12.91 -2.76
CA HIS A 40 1.39 -11.64 -3.34
C HIS A 40 0.10 -11.10 -2.72
N GLN A 41 -0.90 -11.95 -2.50
CA GLN A 41 -2.18 -11.54 -1.90
C GLN A 41 -1.95 -10.93 -0.51
N LYS A 42 -1.15 -11.61 0.31
CA LYS A 42 -0.76 -11.15 1.65
C LYS A 42 0.06 -9.86 1.62
N ALA A 43 0.90 -9.68 0.60
CA ALA A 43 1.65 -8.44 0.43
C ALA A 43 0.72 -7.23 0.25
N TYR A 44 -0.32 -7.35 -0.59
CA TYR A 44 -1.26 -6.26 -0.82
C TYR A 44 -2.23 -6.05 0.35
N GLU A 45 -2.66 -7.10 1.04
CA GLU A 45 -3.40 -6.99 2.31
C GLU A 45 -2.60 -6.20 3.36
N MET A 46 -1.29 -6.44 3.43
CA MET A 46 -0.41 -5.69 4.31
C MET A 46 -0.28 -4.22 3.89
N LEU A 47 -0.26 -3.92 2.59
CA LEU A 47 -0.24 -2.54 2.10
C LEU A 47 -1.55 -1.80 2.32
N ASP A 48 -2.70 -2.49 2.26
CA ASP A 48 -4.02 -1.90 2.52
C ASP A 48 -4.14 -1.35 3.95
N LEU A 49 -3.39 -1.89 4.91
CA LEU A 49 -3.29 -1.32 6.26
C LEU A 49 -2.80 0.14 6.28
N LEU A 50 -2.07 0.58 5.24
CA LEU A 50 -1.63 1.97 5.11
C LEU A 50 -2.73 2.92 4.62
N LEU A 51 -3.79 2.36 4.04
CA LEU A 51 -4.93 3.09 3.50
C LEU A 51 -6.15 3.02 4.44
N ASP A 52 -6.12 2.16 5.44
CA ASP A 52 -7.16 1.99 6.45
C ASP A 52 -6.98 2.99 7.62
N GLU A 53 -7.92 3.92 7.74
CA GLU A 53 -7.93 4.91 8.83
C GLU A 53 -8.13 4.24 10.20
N SER A 54 -8.87 3.12 10.27
CA SER A 54 -9.08 2.39 11.52
C SER A 54 -7.83 1.65 11.99
N ALA A 55 -6.96 1.24 11.06
CA ALA A 55 -5.69 0.60 11.39
C ALA A 55 -4.68 1.57 12.04
N SER A 56 -4.83 2.88 11.83
CA SER A 56 -3.91 3.91 12.33
C SER A 56 -4.48 4.79 13.44
N SER A 57 -5.76 4.61 13.81
CA SER A 57 -6.46 5.41 14.82
C SER A 57 -7.03 4.58 15.98
N GLY A 58 -7.15 5.20 17.16
CA GLY A 58 -7.67 4.54 18.37
C GLY A 58 -6.64 3.77 19.21
N GLU A 59 -7.11 3.18 20.30
CA GLU A 59 -6.27 2.42 21.24
C GLU A 59 -5.72 1.13 20.64
N GLU A 60 -6.47 0.50 19.73
CA GLU A 60 -6.12 -0.80 19.12
C GLU A 60 -5.38 -0.67 17.78
N ALA A 61 -4.98 0.55 17.40
CA ALA A 61 -4.28 0.82 16.15
C ALA A 61 -3.02 -0.04 16.00
N THR A 62 -2.96 -0.80 14.91
CA THR A 62 -1.86 -1.71 14.56
C THR A 62 -0.77 -1.01 13.76
N VAL A 63 -1.11 0.10 13.11
CA VAL A 63 -0.21 0.92 12.29
C VAL A 63 0.16 2.22 12.99
N HIS A 64 1.42 2.60 12.89
CA HIS A 64 1.89 3.87 13.42
C HIS A 64 1.38 5.02 12.53
N PRO A 65 0.71 6.06 13.08
CA PRO A 65 0.01 7.08 12.29
C PRO A 65 0.93 8.07 11.57
N ARG A 66 2.24 8.02 11.86
CA ARG A 66 3.25 8.89 11.24
C ARG A 66 4.23 8.07 10.43
N GLY A 67 4.71 8.67 9.35
CA GLY A 67 5.70 8.10 8.44
C GLY A 67 5.11 7.82 7.07
N PHE A 68 5.94 7.32 6.17
CA PHE A 68 5.56 6.99 4.81
C PHE A 68 6.16 5.65 4.41
N ALA A 69 5.49 4.96 3.50
CA ALA A 69 6.07 3.79 2.86
C ALA A 69 7.42 4.13 2.21
N ARG A 70 8.35 3.18 2.19
CA ARG A 70 9.63 3.35 1.53
C ARG A 70 9.43 3.50 0.03
N GLN A 71 9.87 4.63 -0.53
CA GLN A 71 9.69 4.95 -1.94
C GLN A 71 10.28 3.87 -2.87
N TRP A 72 11.49 3.38 -2.57
CA TRP A 72 12.13 2.34 -3.37
C TRP A 72 11.36 1.01 -3.32
N ALA A 73 10.83 0.63 -2.15
CA ALA A 73 10.04 -0.60 -2.01
C ALA A 73 8.71 -0.49 -2.76
N MET A 74 8.04 0.67 -2.68
CA MET A 74 6.81 0.93 -3.42
C MET A 74 7.04 0.96 -4.94
N ALA A 75 8.16 1.50 -5.40
CA ALA A 75 8.52 1.47 -6.81
C ALA A 75 8.69 0.02 -7.31
N GLU A 76 9.43 -0.82 -6.57
CA GLU A 76 9.59 -2.24 -6.89
C GLU A 76 8.25 -3.00 -6.89
N LEU A 77 7.41 -2.80 -5.87
CA LEU A 77 6.08 -3.40 -5.77
C LEU A 77 5.17 -2.99 -6.94
N PHE A 78 5.28 -1.73 -7.38
CA PHE A 78 4.55 -1.22 -8.54
C PHE A 78 5.04 -1.88 -9.84
N GLU A 79 6.35 -1.97 -10.06
CA GLU A 79 6.91 -2.67 -11.22
C GLU A 79 6.52 -4.15 -11.25
N ASP A 80 6.55 -4.82 -10.11
CA ASP A 80 6.09 -6.20 -9.96
C ASP A 80 4.62 -6.35 -10.39
N ALA A 81 3.75 -5.44 -9.94
CA ALA A 81 2.33 -5.44 -10.30
C ALA A 81 2.13 -5.25 -11.81
N LEU A 82 2.84 -4.29 -12.42
CA LEU A 82 2.78 -4.04 -13.85
C LEU A 82 3.23 -5.26 -14.67
N ARG A 83 4.33 -5.92 -14.26
CA ARG A 83 4.83 -7.13 -14.95
C ARG A 83 3.83 -8.28 -14.90
N ARG A 84 3.09 -8.39 -13.80
CA ARG A 84 2.04 -9.41 -13.59
C ARG A 84 0.69 -9.00 -14.19
N LYS A 85 0.58 -7.79 -14.76
CA LYS A 85 -0.67 -7.18 -15.24
C LYS A 85 -1.75 -7.09 -14.15
N ASP A 86 -1.32 -6.94 -12.90
CA ASP A 86 -2.16 -6.88 -11.71
C ASP A 86 -2.67 -5.45 -11.51
N THR A 87 -3.90 -5.20 -11.99
CA THR A 87 -4.54 -3.88 -11.91
C THR A 87 -4.74 -3.43 -10.46
N TYR A 88 -5.15 -4.34 -9.57
CA TYR A 88 -5.40 -4.02 -8.17
C TYR A 88 -4.09 -3.68 -7.45
N GLY A 89 -3.08 -4.53 -7.56
CA GLY A 89 -1.78 -4.27 -6.93
C GLY A 89 -1.14 -2.97 -7.41
N ALA A 90 -1.21 -2.68 -8.72
CA ALA A 90 -0.67 -1.45 -9.27
C ALA A 90 -1.45 -0.21 -8.80
N ALA A 91 -2.78 -0.29 -8.71
CA ALA A 91 -3.62 0.78 -8.21
C ALA A 91 -3.40 1.04 -6.70
N THR A 92 -3.25 0.00 -5.88
CA THR A 92 -2.91 0.12 -4.45
C THR A 92 -1.57 0.83 -4.28
N CYS A 93 -0.54 0.44 -5.05
CA CYS A 93 0.75 1.13 -5.04
C CYS A 93 0.62 2.60 -5.47
N LEU A 94 -0.13 2.90 -6.54
CA LEU A 94 -0.39 4.27 -6.98
C LEU A 94 -1.07 5.10 -5.87
N HIS A 95 -2.04 4.52 -5.15
CA HIS A 95 -2.74 5.20 -4.06
C HIS A 95 -1.78 5.56 -2.92
N ILE A 96 -1.00 4.59 -2.46
CA ILE A 96 -0.01 4.80 -1.39
C ILE A 96 1.04 5.83 -1.81
N MET A 97 1.55 5.76 -3.04
CA MET A 97 2.52 6.74 -3.55
C MET A 97 1.91 8.15 -3.62
N SER A 98 0.60 8.27 -3.90
CA SER A 98 -0.10 9.56 -3.93
C SER A 98 -0.17 10.27 -2.58
N LEU A 99 0.05 9.56 -1.46
CA LEU A 99 0.07 10.17 -0.13
C LEU A 99 1.26 11.13 0.05
N THR A 100 2.28 11.04 -0.81
CA THR A 100 3.49 11.89 -0.75
C THR A 100 3.87 12.55 -2.07
N ALA A 101 3.24 12.14 -3.18
CA ALA A 101 3.55 12.62 -4.52
C ALA A 101 2.46 13.56 -5.05
N ASN A 102 2.89 14.56 -5.83
CA ASN A 102 1.99 15.46 -6.53
C ASN A 102 1.54 14.88 -7.87
N ARG A 103 0.56 15.54 -8.51
CA ARG A 103 -0.02 15.09 -9.77
C ARG A 103 1.03 14.82 -10.87
N ALA A 104 2.02 15.69 -11.02
CA ALA A 104 3.04 15.58 -12.06
C ALA A 104 3.84 14.27 -11.98
N LYS A 105 4.04 13.73 -10.77
CA LYS A 105 4.72 12.45 -10.56
C LYS A 105 3.80 11.24 -10.72
N LEU A 106 2.50 11.40 -10.50
CA LEU A 106 1.54 10.31 -10.51
C LEU A 106 0.96 10.03 -11.90
N GLU A 107 0.84 11.05 -12.76
CA GLU A 107 0.27 10.91 -14.11
C GLU A 107 1.05 9.91 -14.99
N PRO A 108 2.40 9.90 -15.00
CA PRO A 108 3.16 8.87 -15.70
C PRO A 108 2.90 7.45 -15.14
N LEU A 109 2.72 7.31 -13.83
CA LEU A 109 2.46 6.00 -13.21
C LEU A 109 1.07 5.48 -13.58
N ALA A 110 0.06 6.36 -13.55
CA ALA A 110 -1.29 6.02 -13.98
C ALA A 110 -1.33 5.57 -15.44
N ASN A 111 -0.65 6.28 -16.35
CA ASN A 111 -0.59 5.90 -17.76
C ASN A 111 0.02 4.50 -17.95
N ARG A 112 1.08 4.18 -17.19
CA ARG A 112 1.70 2.85 -17.24
C ARG A 112 0.75 1.73 -16.78
N ILE A 113 -0.15 2.00 -15.83
CA ILE A 113 -1.20 1.04 -15.44
C ILE A 113 -2.17 0.82 -16.61
N LEU A 114 -2.64 1.91 -17.23
CA LEU A 114 -3.57 1.84 -18.37
C LEU A 114 -2.97 1.09 -19.56
N GLU A 115 -1.66 1.22 -19.78
CA GLU A 115 -0.93 0.56 -20.88
C GLU A 115 -0.61 -0.91 -20.61
N ARG A 116 -0.28 -1.28 -19.36
CA ARG A 116 0.30 -2.60 -19.05
C ARG A 116 -0.65 -3.55 -18.34
N CYS A 117 -1.63 -3.04 -17.59
CA CYS A 117 -2.55 -3.87 -16.82
C CYS A 117 -3.85 -4.13 -17.58
N ASN A 118 -4.60 -5.15 -17.14
CA ASN A 118 -5.91 -5.46 -17.71
C ASN A 118 -6.98 -4.51 -17.12
N VAL A 119 -6.99 -3.27 -17.61
CA VAL A 119 -7.87 -2.20 -17.11
C VAL A 119 -9.12 -2.11 -17.97
N ASN A 120 -10.30 -2.25 -17.35
CA ASN A 120 -11.56 -2.05 -18.03
C ASN A 120 -11.91 -0.54 -18.15
N PRO A 121 -12.89 -0.15 -18.99
CA PRO A 121 -13.21 1.27 -19.20
C PRO A 121 -13.63 2.03 -17.93
N GLU A 122 -14.24 1.36 -16.95
CA GLU A 122 -14.63 1.98 -15.69
C GLU A 122 -13.43 2.22 -14.77
N GLN A 123 -12.56 1.22 -14.62
CA GLN A 123 -11.29 1.31 -13.90
C GLN A 123 -10.40 2.41 -14.49
N ALA A 124 -10.36 2.54 -15.82
CA ALA A 124 -9.60 3.60 -16.48
C ALA A 124 -10.09 4.99 -16.08
N LYS A 125 -11.41 5.20 -16.03
CA LYS A 125 -12.03 6.46 -15.56
C LYS A 125 -11.70 6.72 -14.10
N ILE A 126 -11.74 5.68 -13.25
CA ILE A 126 -11.40 5.79 -11.82
C ILE A 126 -9.94 6.22 -11.65
N ILE A 127 -9.00 5.56 -12.33
CA ILE A 127 -7.56 5.87 -12.25
C ILE A 127 -7.30 7.30 -12.73
N GLN A 128 -7.86 7.70 -13.87
CA GLN A 128 -7.66 9.06 -14.39
C GLN A 128 -8.31 10.13 -13.49
N GLY A 129 -9.53 9.85 -12.99
CA GLY A 129 -10.22 10.73 -12.04
C GLY A 129 -9.43 10.91 -10.75
N PHE A 130 -8.90 9.82 -10.21
CA PHE A 130 -8.05 9.81 -9.02
C PHE A 130 -6.85 10.77 -9.16
N ILE A 131 -6.14 10.73 -10.30
CA ILE A 131 -5.02 11.64 -10.58
C ILE A 131 -5.47 13.10 -10.70
N ARG A 132 -6.59 13.37 -11.38
CA ARG A 132 -7.09 14.73 -11.59
C ARG A 132 -7.48 15.44 -10.30
N LEU A 133 -7.91 14.69 -9.29
CA LEU A 133 -8.31 15.21 -7.98
C LEU A 133 -7.11 15.53 -7.07
N ARG A 134 -5.87 15.21 -7.48
CA ARG A 134 -4.67 15.52 -6.70
C ARG A 134 -4.14 16.94 -7.02
N PRO A 135 -3.60 17.66 -6.02
CA PRO A 135 -3.00 18.97 -6.22
C PRO A 135 -1.77 18.90 -7.15
N GLN A 136 -1.48 20.03 -7.82
CA GLN A 136 -0.30 20.18 -8.69
C GLN A 136 1.01 20.17 -7.91
#